data_AF-A0A8T5T0M0-F1
#
_entry.id   AF-A0A8T5T0M0-F1
#
_cell.length_a   1.000
_cell.length_b   1.000
_cell.length_c   1.000
_cell.angle_alpha   90.00
_cell.angle_beta   90.00
_cell.angle_gamma   90.00
#
_symmetry.space_group_name_H-M   'P 1'
#
loop_
_entity.id
_entity.type
_entity.pdbx_description
1 polymer ?
#
loop_
_entity_poly.entity_id
_entity_poly.type
_entity_poly.pdbx_seq_one_letter_code
_entity_poly.pdbx_strand_id
1 'polypeptide(L)'
;MGGIKRQRKKIETPGHPYDKARLERELPLVGDYGLRNKRELWKARTILSTARQQARGLLALDPEVRENRERELLSRLSRFGMLPQSSDLDSVLGLEIRVVLERRLQTLVLRKGLAASPYQARQFIIHRHIAIGTGIATSPGRLITVAEEDLINYAPRSPMMDQSHPSRPQAPPVFDAGQPEKKERGKRDAPRRDGRPPRRDDKPGQKPDEKSKPDDKTRVTSEPEIKTKPEVKKEEAPKKEARPEIKSIPEVK
;
A
#
# COMPACT_ATOMS: atom_id res chain seq x y z
N MET A 1 33.04 -4.79 25.33
CA MET A 1 32.04 -5.73 24.78
C MET A 1 31.62 -5.24 23.40
N GLY A 2 32.34 -5.67 22.35
CA GLY A 2 32.20 -5.14 20.99
C GLY A 2 32.02 -6.28 20.00
N GLY A 3 30.96 -6.20 19.18
CA GLY A 3 30.77 -7.05 18.02
C GLY A 3 30.77 -6.20 16.75
N ILE A 4 31.45 -6.66 15.69
CA ILE A 4 31.49 -5.96 14.40
C ILE A 4 30.09 -5.93 13.78
N LYS A 5 29.64 -4.76 13.32
CA LYS A 5 28.34 -4.59 12.65
C LYS A 5 28.31 -5.36 11.33
N ARG A 6 27.48 -6.40 11.24
CA ARG A 6 27.26 -7.20 10.02
C ARG A 6 26.26 -6.53 9.07
N GLN A 7 26.41 -6.78 7.77
CA GLN A 7 25.45 -6.34 6.77
C GLN A 7 24.08 -7.02 6.98
N ARG A 8 23.01 -6.22 7.05
CA ARG A 8 21.64 -6.72 7.19
C ARG A 8 20.93 -6.73 5.84
N LYS A 9 19.94 -7.60 5.70
CA LYS A 9 19.06 -7.63 4.52
C LYS A 9 18.27 -6.32 4.45
N LYS A 10 18.11 -5.78 3.24
CA LYS A 10 17.30 -4.58 2.95
C LYS A 10 15.85 -4.91 2.60
N ILE A 11 15.45 -6.17 2.80
CA ILE A 11 14.13 -6.69 2.44
C ILE A 11 13.55 -7.49 3.58
N GLU A 12 12.25 -7.38 3.74
CA GLU A 12 11.45 -8.19 4.65
C GLU A 12 10.66 -9.20 3.81
N THR A 13 10.83 -10.48 4.13
CA THR A 13 10.09 -11.56 3.50
C THR A 13 8.75 -11.76 4.21
N PRO A 14 7.71 -12.24 3.50
CA PRO A 14 6.46 -12.61 4.14
C PRO A 14 6.69 -13.69 5.22
N GLY A 15 5.92 -13.62 6.31
CA GLY A 15 5.99 -14.63 7.38
C GLY A 15 5.54 -16.01 6.92
N HIS A 16 4.48 -16.09 6.11
CA HIS A 16 3.95 -17.36 5.58
C HIS A 16 4.08 -17.44 4.04
N PRO A 17 4.76 -18.46 3.48
CA PRO A 17 5.02 -18.56 2.04
C PRO A 17 3.77 -18.69 1.14
N TYR A 18 2.81 -19.53 1.52
CA TYR A 18 1.69 -19.94 0.66
C TYR A 18 0.34 -19.36 1.10
N ASP A 19 0.32 -18.06 1.38
CA ASP A 19 -0.92 -17.33 1.67
C ASP A 19 -1.62 -16.92 0.37
N LYS A 20 -2.73 -17.61 0.05
CA LYS A 20 -3.51 -17.40 -1.18
C LYS A 20 -3.94 -15.95 -1.36
N ALA A 21 -4.46 -15.30 -0.33
CA ALA A 21 -4.96 -13.93 -0.41
C ALA A 21 -3.84 -12.94 -0.75
N ARG A 22 -2.64 -13.16 -0.18
CA ARG A 22 -1.46 -12.36 -0.53
C ARG A 22 -0.98 -12.65 -1.95
N LEU A 23 -0.92 -13.92 -2.36
CA LEU A 23 -0.49 -14.28 -3.71
C LEU A 23 -1.39 -13.67 -4.78
N GLU A 24 -2.70 -13.70 -4.60
CA GLU A 24 -3.70 -13.10 -5.49
C GLU A 24 -3.55 -11.57 -5.60
N ARG A 25 -3.21 -10.87 -4.50
CA ARG A 25 -2.95 -9.42 -4.51
C ARG A 25 -1.62 -9.06 -5.16
N GLU A 26 -0.58 -9.88 -4.95
CA GLU A 26 0.78 -9.62 -5.46
C GLU A 26 0.92 -9.91 -6.95
N LEU A 27 0.23 -10.93 -7.47
CA LEU A 27 0.36 -11.38 -8.86
C LEU A 27 0.05 -10.30 -9.91
N PRO A 28 -1.06 -9.54 -9.84
CA PRO A 28 -1.32 -8.46 -10.80
C PRO A 28 -0.25 -7.37 -10.74
N LEU A 29 0.23 -7.00 -9.55
CA LEU A 29 1.31 -6.02 -9.40
C LEU A 29 2.61 -6.48 -10.07
N VAL A 30 2.90 -7.78 -10.06
CA VAL A 30 4.07 -8.33 -10.76
C VAL A 30 3.90 -8.24 -12.28
N GLY A 31 2.69 -8.52 -12.79
CA GLY A 31 2.33 -8.43 -14.20
C GLY A 31 2.34 -7.00 -14.73
N ASP A 32 1.54 -6.11 -14.11
CA ASP A 32 1.33 -4.71 -14.50
C ASP A 32 2.67 -3.98 -14.66
N TYR A 33 3.58 -4.17 -13.71
CA TYR A 33 4.86 -3.46 -13.64
C TYR A 33 6.03 -4.25 -14.24
N GLY A 34 5.79 -5.43 -14.83
CA GLY A 34 6.82 -6.30 -15.42
C GLY A 34 7.97 -6.60 -14.45
N LEU A 35 7.66 -6.97 -13.20
CA LEU A 35 8.66 -7.30 -12.20
C LEU A 35 9.27 -8.67 -12.49
N ARG A 36 10.61 -8.79 -12.43
CA ARG A 36 11.27 -10.08 -12.69
C ARG A 36 10.98 -11.09 -11.58
N ASN A 37 11.07 -10.64 -10.32
CA ASN A 37 10.99 -11.49 -9.13
C ASN A 37 10.13 -10.82 -8.04
N LYS A 38 9.47 -11.62 -7.19
CA LYS A 38 8.78 -11.13 -5.98
C LYS A 38 9.68 -10.36 -5.01
N ARG A 39 11.00 -10.59 -5.06
CA ARG A 39 11.98 -9.81 -4.29
C ARG A 39 11.95 -8.32 -4.62
N GLU A 40 11.66 -7.93 -5.86
CA GLU A 40 11.53 -6.52 -6.24
C GLU A 40 10.28 -5.90 -5.60
N LEU A 41 9.17 -6.64 -5.59
CA LEU A 41 7.94 -6.24 -4.91
C LEU A 41 8.16 -6.11 -3.39
N TRP A 42 8.87 -7.06 -2.77
CA TRP A 42 9.19 -7.00 -1.34
C TRP A 42 10.11 -5.82 -1.01
N LYS A 43 11.06 -5.46 -1.88
CA LYS A 43 11.84 -4.22 -1.71
C LYS A 43 10.94 -2.99 -1.65
N ALA A 44 10.01 -2.86 -2.59
CA ALA A 44 9.07 -1.74 -2.61
C ALA A 44 8.20 -1.71 -1.34
N ARG A 45 7.70 -2.89 -0.92
CA ARG A 45 6.95 -3.03 0.33
C ARG A 45 7.76 -2.64 1.56
N THR A 46 9.03 -3.03 1.65
CA THR A 46 9.91 -2.66 2.78
C THR A 46 10.21 -1.16 2.80
N ILE A 47 10.38 -0.51 1.65
CA ILE A 47 10.56 0.96 1.58
C ILE A 47 9.33 1.67 2.16
N LEU A 48 8.14 1.22 1.79
CA LEU A 48 6.88 1.77 2.29
C LEU A 48 6.66 1.45 3.78
N SER A 49 6.97 0.23 4.21
CA SER A 49 6.89 -0.19 5.61
C SER A 49 7.80 0.67 6.50
N THR A 50 9.05 0.92 6.06
CA THR A 50 10.00 1.74 6.81
C THR A 50 9.55 3.21 6.87
N ALA A 51 9.03 3.78 5.78
CA ALA A 51 8.47 5.13 5.77
C ALA A 51 7.27 5.28 6.73
N ARG A 52 6.34 4.31 6.71
CA ARG A 52 5.21 4.30 7.65
C ARG A 52 5.64 4.12 9.10
N GLN A 53 6.64 3.28 9.34
CA GLN A 53 7.18 3.09 10.69
C GLN A 53 7.81 4.38 11.22
N GLN A 54 8.53 5.11 10.36
CA GLN A 54 9.06 6.43 10.70
C GLN A 54 7.91 7.41 11.01
N ALA A 55 6.88 7.49 10.17
CA ALA A 55 5.73 8.36 10.39
C ALA A 55 5.01 8.07 11.71
N ARG A 56 4.72 6.79 12.02
CA ARG A 56 4.12 6.40 13.31
C ARG A 56 4.99 6.76 14.50
N GLY A 57 6.31 6.59 14.37
CA GLY A 57 7.25 7.02 15.38
C GLY A 57 7.14 8.52 15.63
N LEU A 58 7.18 9.32 14.57
CA LEU A 58 7.11 10.79 14.67
C LEU A 58 5.79 11.30 15.26
N LEU A 59 4.67 10.64 14.96
CA LEU A 59 3.37 11.01 15.54
C LEU A 59 3.31 10.86 17.07
N ALA A 60 4.16 10.00 17.64
CA ALA A 60 4.22 9.78 19.08
C ALA A 60 5.20 10.69 19.83
N LEU A 61 6.01 11.50 19.12
CA LEU A 61 6.97 12.42 19.71
C LEU A 61 6.37 13.80 19.97
N ASP A 62 6.98 14.54 20.90
CA ASP A 62 6.70 15.94 21.17
C ASP A 62 6.97 16.84 19.95
N PRO A 63 6.21 17.94 19.79
CA PRO A 63 6.23 18.77 18.59
C PRO A 63 7.62 19.36 18.27
N GLU A 64 8.37 19.78 19.29
CA GLU A 64 9.68 20.44 19.12
C GLU A 64 10.72 19.56 18.41
N VAL A 65 10.79 18.27 18.80
CA VAL A 65 11.72 17.30 18.18
C VAL A 65 11.15 16.77 16.86
N ARG A 66 9.82 16.71 16.76
CA ARG A 66 9.08 16.18 15.62
C ARG A 66 9.27 17.03 14.37
N GLU A 67 9.17 18.36 14.46
CA GLU A 67 9.17 19.25 13.28
C GLU A 67 10.34 19.00 12.32
N ASN A 68 11.56 18.91 12.86
CA ASN A 68 12.75 18.74 12.03
C ASN A 68 12.76 17.39 11.29
N ARG A 69 12.42 16.30 12.00
CA ARG A 69 12.39 14.94 11.44
C ARG A 69 11.20 14.74 10.50
N GLU A 70 10.08 15.39 10.79
CA GLU A 70 8.89 15.42 9.94
C GLU A 70 9.21 16.09 8.60
N ARG A 71 9.81 17.29 8.63
CA ARG A 71 10.27 17.97 7.41
C ARG A 71 11.26 17.13 6.62
N GLU A 72 12.20 16.44 7.27
CA GLU A 72 13.15 15.55 6.59
C GLU A 72 12.43 14.38 5.88
N LEU A 73 11.49 13.71 6.57
CA LEU A 73 10.75 12.60 5.99
C LEU A 73 9.89 13.04 4.81
N LEU A 74 9.13 14.13 4.97
CA LEU A 74 8.25 14.67 3.93
C LEU A 74 9.04 15.21 2.75
N SER A 75 10.13 15.92 2.98
CA SER A 75 11.02 16.39 1.90
C SER A 75 11.63 15.23 1.12
N ARG A 76 12.00 14.12 1.79
CA ARG A 76 12.51 12.93 1.10
C ARG A 76 11.45 12.29 0.21
N LEU A 77 10.22 12.11 0.72
CA LEU A 77 9.13 11.46 -0.02
C LEU A 77 8.64 12.32 -1.20
N SER A 78 8.53 13.63 -1.00
CA SER A 78 8.19 14.58 -2.07
C SER A 78 9.27 14.67 -3.15
N ARG A 79 10.56 14.62 -2.77
CA ARG A 79 11.67 14.58 -3.74
C ARG A 79 11.58 13.39 -4.70
N PHE A 80 11.09 12.25 -4.22
CA PHE A 80 10.86 11.07 -5.04
C PHE A 80 9.48 11.05 -5.73
N GLY A 81 8.65 12.07 -5.55
CA GLY A 81 7.33 12.15 -6.17
C GLY A 81 6.32 11.14 -5.61
N MET A 82 6.50 10.68 -4.37
CA MET A 82 5.56 9.77 -3.72
C MET A 82 4.39 10.51 -3.06
N LEU A 83 4.60 11.78 -2.69
CA LEU A 83 3.62 12.66 -2.06
C LEU A 83 3.74 14.07 -2.64
N PRO A 84 2.65 14.86 -2.66
CA PRO A 84 2.71 16.29 -2.97
C PRO A 84 3.46 17.05 -1.86
N GLN A 85 3.95 18.25 -2.16
CA GLN A 85 4.78 19.05 -1.22
C GLN A 85 4.00 19.52 0.02
N SER A 86 2.68 19.62 -0.05
CA SER A 86 1.80 20.08 1.03
C SER A 86 1.19 18.94 1.85
N SER A 87 1.79 17.74 1.84
CA SER A 87 1.23 16.56 2.50
C SER A 87 1.62 16.44 3.97
N ASP A 88 0.67 16.00 4.80
CA ASP A 88 0.88 15.72 6.22
C ASP A 88 1.42 14.29 6.49
N LEU A 89 1.84 14.02 7.72
CA LEU A 89 2.28 12.68 8.15
C LEU A 89 1.21 11.59 7.98
N ASP A 90 -0.06 11.92 8.14
CA ASP A 90 -1.15 10.96 7.97
C ASP A 90 -1.26 10.47 6.53
N SER A 91 -0.91 11.32 5.55
CA SER A 91 -0.87 10.93 4.14
C SER A 91 0.16 9.83 3.88
N VAL A 92 1.27 9.81 4.63
CA VAL A 92 2.30 8.76 4.54
C VAL A 92 1.72 7.39 4.93
N LEU A 93 0.82 7.36 5.91
CA LEU A 93 0.18 6.13 6.37
C LEU A 93 -0.74 5.53 5.30
N GLY A 94 -1.41 6.39 4.52
CA GLY A 94 -2.29 6.01 3.41
C GLY A 94 -1.59 5.56 2.11
N LEU A 95 -0.27 5.75 1.98
CA LEU A 95 0.45 5.45 0.73
C LEU A 95 0.31 4.01 0.27
N GLU A 96 0.05 3.77 -1.01
CA GLU A 96 0.00 2.43 -1.58
C GLU A 96 1.33 1.96 -2.16
N ILE A 97 1.48 0.64 -2.32
CA ILE A 97 2.68 0.03 -2.94
C ILE A 97 2.84 0.49 -4.40
N ARG A 98 1.72 0.73 -5.09
CA ARG A 98 1.70 1.20 -6.49
C ARG A 98 2.48 2.50 -6.65
N VAL A 99 2.35 3.43 -5.72
CA VAL A 99 3.07 4.72 -5.74
C VAL A 99 4.59 4.52 -5.79
N VAL A 100 5.12 3.56 -5.02
CA VAL A 100 6.56 3.26 -5.03
C VAL A 100 6.99 2.57 -6.33
N LEU A 101 6.12 1.73 -6.90
CA LEU A 101 6.40 1.03 -8.14
C LEU A 101 6.38 1.96 -9.35
N GLU A 102 5.48 2.95 -9.39
CA GLU A 102 5.39 3.96 -10.46
C GLU A 102 6.65 4.82 -10.56
N ARG A 103 7.34 5.09 -9.44
CA ARG A 103 8.57 5.91 -9.41
C ARG A 103 9.84 5.18 -9.84
N ARG A 104 9.75 3.96 -10.35
CA ARG A 104 10.92 3.19 -10.83
C ARG A 104 11.32 3.65 -12.23
N LEU A 105 12.61 3.54 -12.55
CA LEU A 105 13.09 3.87 -13.91
C LEU A 105 12.36 3.08 -15.00
N GLN A 106 12.15 1.77 -14.79
CA GLN A 106 11.46 0.92 -15.75
C GLN A 106 10.03 1.41 -16.08
N THR A 107 9.29 1.86 -15.07
CA THR A 107 7.90 2.33 -15.24
C THR A 107 7.88 3.71 -15.84
N LEU A 108 8.75 4.62 -15.39
CA LEU A 108 8.81 5.98 -15.95
C LEU A 108 9.21 6.00 -17.42
N VAL A 109 10.15 5.15 -17.83
CA VAL A 109 10.52 4.96 -19.25
C VAL A 109 9.32 4.55 -20.08
N LEU A 110 8.50 3.66 -19.54
CA LEU A 110 7.28 3.19 -20.17
C LEU A 110 6.21 4.30 -20.23
N ARG A 111 5.99 5.04 -19.13
CA ARG A 111 5.05 6.18 -19.06
C ARG A 111 5.44 7.31 -20.01
N LYS A 112 6.74 7.56 -20.20
CA LYS A 112 7.28 8.51 -21.17
C LYS A 112 7.17 8.04 -22.63
N GLY A 113 6.70 6.81 -22.88
CA GLY A 113 6.59 6.28 -24.23
C GLY A 113 7.93 5.96 -24.90
N LEU A 114 9.03 5.83 -24.15
CA LEU A 114 10.33 5.42 -24.69
C LEU A 114 10.41 3.91 -24.98
N ALA A 115 9.45 3.14 -24.46
CA ALA A 115 9.29 1.72 -24.73
C ALA A 115 7.80 1.38 -24.85
N ALA A 116 7.46 0.35 -25.63
CA ALA A 116 6.08 -0.11 -25.82
C ALA A 116 5.58 -0.98 -24.66
N SER A 117 6.49 -1.67 -23.96
CA SER A 117 6.17 -2.65 -22.91
C SER A 117 7.12 -2.51 -21.72
N PRO A 118 6.68 -2.83 -20.48
CA PRO A 118 7.57 -2.82 -19.31
C PRO A 118 8.77 -3.77 -19.48
N TYR A 119 8.62 -4.86 -20.24
CA TYR A 119 9.71 -5.79 -20.53
C TYR A 119 10.74 -5.17 -21.48
N GLN A 120 10.27 -4.45 -22.50
CA GLN A 120 11.14 -3.71 -23.43
C GLN A 120 11.87 -2.57 -22.73
N ALA A 121 11.18 -1.82 -21.86
CA ALA A 121 11.80 -0.77 -21.04
C ALA A 121 12.97 -1.34 -20.22
N ARG A 122 12.77 -2.52 -19.62
CA ARG A 122 13.82 -3.21 -18.87
C ARG A 122 15.01 -3.61 -19.74
N GLN A 123 14.76 -4.13 -20.95
CA GLN A 123 15.82 -4.47 -21.91
C GLN A 123 16.65 -3.24 -22.27
N PHE A 124 16.00 -2.12 -22.62
CA PHE A 124 16.68 -0.88 -22.97
C PHE A 124 17.56 -0.35 -21.84
N ILE A 125 17.11 -0.45 -20.58
CA ILE A 125 17.90 -0.05 -19.42
C ILE A 125 19.12 -0.96 -19.24
N ILE A 126 18.93 -2.28 -19.29
CA ILE A 126 20.03 -3.25 -19.10
C ILE A 126 21.06 -3.13 -20.23
N HIS A 127 20.61 -2.90 -21.46
CA HIS A 127 21.44 -2.72 -22.65
C HIS A 127 21.99 -1.30 -22.81
N ARG A 128 21.86 -0.44 -21.79
CA ARG A 128 22.48 0.90 -21.77
C ARG A 128 21.98 1.84 -22.87
N HIS A 129 20.72 1.69 -23.29
CA HIS A 129 20.08 2.57 -24.27
C HIS A 129 19.40 3.78 -23.64
N ILE A 130 19.28 3.81 -22.31
CA ILE A 130 18.62 4.89 -21.57
C ILE A 130 19.63 5.66 -20.73
N ALA A 131 19.55 6.98 -20.82
CA ALA A 131 20.33 7.92 -20.03
C ALA A 131 19.41 8.78 -19.16
N ILE A 132 19.95 9.22 -18.03
CA ILE A 132 19.37 10.24 -17.17
C ILE A 132 20.35 11.41 -17.20
N GLY A 133 19.97 12.50 -17.88
CA GLY A 133 20.88 13.61 -18.16
C GLY A 133 22.08 13.13 -18.96
N THR A 134 23.29 13.25 -18.39
CA THR A 134 24.55 12.83 -19.05
C THR A 134 24.95 11.38 -18.73
N GLY A 135 24.34 10.76 -17.71
CA GLY A 135 24.73 9.45 -17.22
C GLY A 135 23.86 8.31 -17.76
N ILE A 136 24.48 7.19 -18.14
CA ILE A 136 23.76 5.98 -18.56
C ILE A 136 23.20 5.25 -17.33
N ALA A 137 21.92 4.92 -17.34
CA ALA A 137 21.27 4.19 -16.27
C ALA A 137 21.17 2.69 -16.60
N THR A 138 21.69 1.84 -15.72
CA THR A 138 21.72 0.36 -15.91
C THR A 138 20.76 -0.39 -15.00
N SER A 139 20.21 0.28 -13.99
CA SER A 139 19.40 -0.35 -12.94
C SER A 139 17.91 -0.04 -13.11
N PRO A 140 17.06 -0.99 -13.57
CA PRO A 140 15.65 -0.73 -13.82
C PRO A 140 14.85 -0.43 -12.54
N GLY A 141 15.30 -0.95 -11.40
CA GLY A 141 14.68 -0.72 -10.10
C GLY A 141 15.16 0.54 -9.36
N ARG A 142 15.92 1.42 -10.00
CA ARG A 142 16.31 2.72 -9.42
C ARG A 142 15.05 3.57 -9.23
N LEU A 143 14.90 4.17 -8.05
CA LEU A 143 13.87 5.17 -7.80
C LEU A 143 14.35 6.53 -8.33
N ILE A 144 13.50 7.19 -9.10
CA ILE A 144 13.82 8.45 -9.77
C ILE A 144 13.19 9.62 -9.03
N THR A 145 13.97 10.67 -8.83
CA THR A 145 13.49 11.94 -8.27
C THR A 145 12.68 12.70 -9.30
N VAL A 146 11.81 13.61 -8.84
CA VAL A 146 10.99 14.42 -9.76
C VAL A 146 11.88 15.23 -10.72
N ALA A 147 12.99 15.79 -10.24
CA ALA A 147 13.93 16.53 -11.08
C ALA A 147 14.68 15.66 -12.11
N GLU A 148 15.00 14.40 -11.76
CA GLU A 148 15.66 13.47 -12.69
C GLU A 148 14.68 12.96 -13.77
N GLU A 149 13.38 13.01 -13.51
CA GLU A 149 12.36 12.47 -14.39
C GLU A 149 12.42 13.12 -15.77
N ASP A 150 12.45 14.45 -15.84
CA ASP A 150 12.48 15.19 -17.10
C ASP A 150 13.72 14.89 -17.94
N LEU A 151 14.84 14.58 -17.27
CA LEU A 151 16.14 14.29 -17.89
C LEU A 151 16.24 12.87 -18.49
N ILE A 152 15.21 12.02 -18.35
CA ILE A 152 15.19 10.68 -18.94
C ILE A 152 15.05 10.79 -20.46
N ASN A 153 16.04 10.29 -21.19
CA ASN A 153 16.02 10.18 -22.66
C ASN A 153 16.83 8.96 -23.13
N TYR A 154 16.87 8.71 -24.44
CA TYR A 154 17.81 7.75 -25.01
C TYR A 154 19.25 8.21 -24.83
N ALA A 155 20.15 7.25 -24.67
CA ALA A 155 21.57 7.54 -24.60
C ALA A 155 22.08 8.05 -25.96
N PRO A 156 22.97 9.06 -25.99
CA PRO A 156 23.41 9.70 -27.24
C PRO A 156 24.16 8.75 -28.18
N ARG A 157 24.79 7.70 -27.64
CA ARG A 157 25.50 6.66 -28.41
C ARG A 157 24.62 5.44 -28.74
N SER A 158 23.34 5.48 -28.37
CA SER A 158 22.43 4.35 -28.61
C SER A 158 21.81 4.44 -30.01
N PRO A 159 21.65 3.31 -30.72
CA PRO A 159 20.86 3.24 -31.95
C PRO A 159 19.39 3.68 -31.78
N MET A 160 18.87 3.69 -30.55
CA MET A 160 17.51 4.13 -30.25
C MET A 160 17.31 5.64 -30.37
N MET A 161 18.40 6.41 -30.43
CA MET A 161 18.33 7.86 -30.63
C MET A 161 17.73 8.19 -32.00
N ASP A 162 18.01 7.37 -33.01
CA ASP A 162 17.48 7.51 -34.35
C ASP A 162 15.98 7.26 -34.38
N GLN A 163 15.24 8.21 -34.97
CA GLN A 163 13.77 8.15 -35.01
C GLN A 163 13.25 7.06 -35.95
N SER A 164 14.03 6.68 -36.97
CA SER A 164 13.67 5.67 -37.96
C SER A 164 13.86 4.22 -37.49
N HIS A 165 14.39 4.01 -36.28
CA HIS A 165 14.68 2.66 -35.81
C HIS A 165 13.40 1.83 -35.56
N PRO A 166 13.28 0.62 -36.12
CA PRO A 166 12.03 -0.17 -36.08
C PRO A 166 11.57 -0.55 -34.67
N SER A 167 12.50 -0.71 -33.73
CA SER A 167 12.17 -1.05 -32.34
C SER A 167 11.75 0.15 -31.48
N ARG A 168 11.72 1.37 -32.04
CA ARG A 168 11.20 2.54 -31.36
C ARG A 168 9.67 2.45 -31.34
N PRO A 169 9.01 2.64 -30.19
CA PRO A 169 7.56 2.66 -30.15
C PRO A 169 7.05 3.83 -31.02
N GLN A 170 6.16 3.51 -31.97
CA GLN A 170 5.58 4.52 -32.87
C GLN A 170 4.51 5.39 -32.17
N ALA A 171 3.93 4.88 -31.08
CA ALA A 171 2.96 5.59 -30.27
C ALA A 171 3.22 5.32 -28.78
N PRO A 172 2.96 6.29 -27.88
CA PRO A 172 2.97 6.02 -26.45
C PRO A 172 1.96 4.91 -26.14
N PRO A 173 2.32 3.92 -25.29
CA PRO A 173 1.37 2.88 -24.91
C PRO A 173 0.14 3.53 -24.29
N VAL A 174 -1.03 3.26 -24.86
CA VAL A 174 -2.31 3.69 -24.30
C VAL A 174 -2.49 2.92 -23.00
N PHE A 175 -2.21 3.57 -21.88
CA PHE A 175 -2.58 3.04 -20.59
C PHE A 175 -4.06 3.29 -20.42
N ASP A 176 -4.83 2.23 -20.59
CA ASP A 176 -6.21 2.19 -20.14
C ASP A 176 -6.19 2.35 -18.62
N ALA A 177 -6.18 3.60 -18.16
CA ALA A 177 -6.47 3.95 -16.78
C ALA A 177 -7.94 3.60 -16.60
N GLY A 178 -8.20 2.33 -16.28
CA GLY A 178 -9.51 1.70 -16.32
C GLY A 178 -10.61 2.65 -15.90
N GLN A 179 -11.28 3.25 -16.89
CA GLN A 179 -12.66 3.57 -16.69
C GLN A 179 -13.34 2.23 -16.45
N PRO A 180 -14.21 2.10 -15.43
CA PRO A 180 -14.96 0.89 -15.26
C PRO A 180 -15.76 0.70 -16.55
N GLU A 181 -15.34 -0.25 -17.39
CA GLU A 181 -16.18 -0.75 -18.46
C GLU A 181 -17.49 -1.14 -17.79
N LYS A 182 -18.53 -0.33 -18.01
CA LYS A 182 -19.90 -0.77 -17.84
C LYS A 182 -20.04 -1.92 -18.81
N LYS A 183 -19.77 -3.14 -18.33
CA LYS A 183 -20.28 -4.35 -18.96
C LYS A 183 -21.78 -4.21 -18.94
N GLU A 184 -22.33 -3.61 -20.00
CA GLU A 184 -23.69 -3.87 -20.39
C GLU A 184 -23.83 -5.39 -20.39
N ARG A 185 -24.64 -5.88 -19.44
CA ARG A 185 -25.09 -7.26 -19.45
C ARG A 185 -25.95 -7.40 -20.70
N GLY A 186 -25.31 -7.66 -21.84
CA GLY A 186 -25.97 -8.23 -23.00
C GLY A 186 -26.78 -9.42 -22.51
N LYS A 187 -28.07 -9.40 -22.82
CA LYS A 187 -29.03 -10.45 -22.51
C LYS A 187 -28.38 -11.79 -22.83
N ARG A 188 -28.09 -12.57 -21.78
CA ARG A 188 -27.70 -13.97 -21.98
C ARG A 188 -28.96 -14.69 -22.42
N ASP A 189 -29.01 -15.04 -23.71
CA ASP A 189 -29.93 -16.05 -24.17
C ASP A 189 -29.75 -17.31 -23.32
N ALA A 190 -30.86 -17.84 -22.82
CA ALA A 190 -30.89 -19.02 -21.97
C ALA A 190 -30.23 -20.22 -22.70
N PRO A 191 -29.41 -21.04 -22.01
CA PRO A 191 -28.97 -22.28 -22.62
C PRO A 191 -30.19 -23.20 -22.81
N ARG A 192 -30.39 -23.67 -24.05
CA ARG A 192 -31.36 -24.70 -24.38
C ARG A 192 -31.11 -25.90 -23.47
N ARG A 193 -32.16 -26.36 -22.79
CA ARG A 193 -32.16 -27.60 -22.01
C ARG A 193 -32.02 -28.76 -22.99
N ASP A 194 -30.80 -29.23 -23.21
CA ASP A 194 -30.59 -30.55 -23.78
C ASP A 194 -30.97 -31.59 -22.74
N GLY A 195 -32.00 -32.37 -23.06
CA GLY A 195 -32.58 -33.38 -22.19
C GLY A 195 -31.57 -34.48 -21.87
N ARG A 196 -31.19 -34.56 -20.59
CA ARG A 196 -30.63 -35.79 -20.02
C ARG A 196 -31.51 -36.23 -18.85
N PRO A 197 -32.08 -37.45 -18.87
CA PRO A 197 -32.92 -37.91 -17.78
C PRO A 197 -32.07 -38.15 -16.52
N PRO A 198 -32.62 -37.91 -15.31
CA PRO A 198 -31.88 -38.13 -14.07
C PRO A 198 -31.69 -39.63 -13.84
N ARG A 199 -30.45 -40.04 -13.52
CA ARG A 199 -30.13 -41.38 -13.03
C ARG A 199 -30.70 -41.55 -11.62
N ARG A 200 -31.36 -42.67 -11.40
CA ARG A 200 -31.92 -43.08 -10.11
C ARG A 200 -30.82 -43.61 -9.17
N ASP A 201 -31.10 -43.40 -7.88
CA ASP A 201 -30.62 -44.12 -6.70
C ASP A 201 -29.20 -43.84 -6.18
N ASP A 202 -29.14 -43.03 -5.12
CA ASP A 202 -28.53 -43.45 -3.85
C ASP A 202 -29.19 -42.70 -2.67
N LYS A 203 -29.73 -43.48 -1.72
CA LYS A 203 -30.46 -43.04 -0.51
C LYS A 203 -29.54 -42.32 0.50
N PRO A 204 -29.98 -41.23 1.16
CA PRO A 204 -29.45 -40.82 2.46
C PRO A 204 -30.24 -41.44 3.63
N GLY A 205 -29.50 -41.88 4.65
CA GLY A 205 -30.01 -42.52 5.86
C GLY A 205 -30.88 -41.61 6.75
N GLN A 206 -31.83 -42.27 7.42
CA GLN A 206 -32.83 -41.74 8.34
C GLN A 206 -32.20 -41.22 9.65
N LYS A 207 -32.72 -40.10 10.15
CA LYS A 207 -32.75 -39.79 11.60
C LYS A 207 -34.02 -40.42 12.19
N PRO A 208 -34.00 -40.98 13.41
CA PRO A 208 -35.21 -41.52 14.03
C PRO A 208 -36.01 -40.46 14.80
N ASP A 209 -37.33 -40.65 14.75
CA ASP A 209 -38.42 -39.82 15.25
C ASP A 209 -38.67 -39.90 16.77
N GLU A 210 -39.37 -38.88 17.24
CA GLU A 210 -39.90 -38.59 18.56
C GLU A 210 -41.28 -39.26 18.80
N LYS A 211 -41.56 -39.79 20.01
CA LYS A 211 -42.92 -40.08 20.51
C LYS A 211 -43.08 -39.85 22.03
N SER A 212 -43.84 -38.81 22.37
CA SER A 212 -44.91 -38.64 23.41
C SER A 212 -44.74 -39.02 24.91
N LYS A 213 -44.73 -37.95 25.76
CA LYS A 213 -45.48 -37.62 27.03
C LYS A 213 -45.45 -38.52 28.29
N PRO A 214 -45.68 -38.02 29.55
CA PRO A 214 -46.61 -36.93 29.95
C PRO A 214 -46.20 -35.90 31.04
N ASP A 215 -46.94 -34.79 31.03
CA ASP A 215 -47.43 -33.81 32.04
C ASP A 215 -46.77 -33.66 33.44
N ASP A 216 -46.41 -32.42 33.83
CA ASP A 216 -46.81 -31.81 35.11
C ASP A 216 -46.75 -30.26 35.13
N LYS A 217 -47.50 -29.66 36.05
CA LYS A 217 -48.06 -28.29 36.06
C LYS A 217 -47.16 -27.18 36.63
N THR A 218 -47.61 -25.94 36.37
CA THR A 218 -47.29 -24.63 37.02
C THR A 218 -46.00 -23.95 36.55
N ARG A 219 -45.88 -22.63 36.34
CA ARG A 219 -46.58 -21.45 36.89
C ARG A 219 -46.33 -20.23 35.98
N VAL A 220 -47.32 -19.34 35.97
CA VAL A 220 -47.43 -18.02 35.29
C VAL A 220 -46.41 -16.99 35.83
N THR A 221 -46.06 -15.98 35.01
CA THR A 221 -45.80 -14.52 35.26
C THR A 221 -44.54 -14.02 34.51
N SER A 222 -44.66 -13.37 33.35
CA SER A 222 -44.84 -11.90 33.10
C SER A 222 -43.56 -11.06 33.26
N GLU A 223 -43.16 -10.37 32.19
CA GLU A 223 -42.21 -9.24 32.17
C GLU A 223 -42.67 -8.12 33.13
N PRO A 224 -41.75 -7.21 33.53
CA PRO A 224 -41.73 -5.93 32.83
C PRO A 224 -40.35 -5.23 32.70
N GLU A 225 -40.28 -4.36 31.70
CA GLU A 225 -39.32 -3.27 31.51
C GLU A 225 -39.33 -2.25 32.67
N ILE A 226 -38.17 -1.68 33.04
CA ILE A 226 -38.08 -0.36 33.71
C ILE A 226 -36.92 0.47 33.16
N LYS A 227 -37.28 1.73 32.87
CA LYS A 227 -36.52 2.84 32.30
C LYS A 227 -35.66 3.61 33.33
N THR A 228 -34.57 4.20 32.84
CA THR A 228 -33.99 5.55 33.12
C THR A 228 -33.56 6.03 34.53
N LYS A 229 -32.40 6.72 34.53
CA LYS A 229 -31.65 7.44 35.61
C LYS A 229 -32.42 8.54 36.37
N PRO A 230 -31.89 9.05 37.51
CA PRO A 230 -31.13 10.32 37.53
C PRO A 230 -29.91 10.32 38.50
N GLU A 231 -28.76 10.95 38.21
CA GLU A 231 -28.33 12.33 38.55
C GLU A 231 -28.53 12.79 40.02
N VAL A 232 -27.43 12.99 40.76
CA VAL A 232 -27.36 13.75 42.03
C VAL A 232 -26.24 14.79 41.94
N LYS A 233 -26.56 16.02 42.37
CA LYS A 233 -25.77 17.27 42.32
C LYS A 233 -24.89 17.48 43.56
N LYS A 234 -23.75 18.14 43.31
CA LYS A 234 -23.04 19.22 44.04
C LYS A 234 -23.04 19.26 45.58
N GLU A 235 -21.83 19.36 46.14
CA GLU A 235 -21.56 20.15 47.35
C GLU A 235 -20.19 20.84 47.25
N GLU A 236 -20.10 22.02 47.87
CA GLU A 236 -19.13 23.11 47.66
C GLU A 236 -18.03 23.16 48.75
N ALA A 237 -16.98 23.95 48.51
CA ALA A 237 -15.66 23.97 49.17
C ALA A 237 -15.58 24.39 50.66
N PRO A 238 -14.37 24.33 51.25
CA PRO A 238 -13.82 25.59 51.79
C PRO A 238 -12.33 25.88 51.48
N LYS A 239 -12.02 27.18 51.54
CA LYS A 239 -10.75 27.89 51.32
C LYS A 239 -9.67 27.60 52.37
N LYS A 240 -8.39 27.78 51.97
CA LYS A 240 -7.17 28.26 52.68
C LYS A 240 -5.94 27.61 52.01
N GLU A 241 -4.77 28.17 51.80
CA GLU A 241 -4.06 29.36 52.28
C GLU A 241 -2.89 29.61 51.29
N ALA A 242 -2.54 30.88 51.07
CA ALA A 242 -1.42 31.30 50.24
C ALA A 242 -0.07 31.05 50.93
N ARG A 243 0.96 30.62 50.18
CA ARG A 243 2.38 30.74 50.56
C ARG A 243 3.29 30.94 49.33
N PRO A 244 4.46 31.59 49.53
CA PRO A 244 4.88 32.72 48.70
C PRO A 244 6.04 32.44 47.71
N GLU A 245 6.25 33.44 46.85
CA GLU A 245 7.33 33.68 45.91
C GLU A 245 8.73 33.27 46.41
N ILE A 246 9.42 32.43 45.64
CA ILE A 246 10.86 32.18 45.80
C ILE A 246 11.61 33.04 44.79
N LYS A 247 12.40 33.95 45.35
CA LYS A 247 13.29 34.89 44.66
C LYS A 247 14.45 34.17 43.97
N SER A 248 14.69 34.59 42.73
CA SER A 248 15.97 34.71 42.02
C SER A 248 17.25 34.26 42.75
N ILE A 249 17.95 33.28 42.17
CA ILE A 249 19.36 32.97 42.46
C ILE A 249 20.22 33.70 41.41
N PRO A 250 21.25 34.49 41.79
CA PRO A 250 22.11 35.18 40.85
C PRO A 250 23.26 34.31 40.32
N GLU A 251 23.68 34.64 39.09
CA GLU A 251 24.84 34.12 38.37
C GLU A 251 26.16 34.37 39.11
N VAL A 252 27.04 33.37 39.13
CA VAL A 252 28.42 33.49 39.60
C VAL A 252 29.34 33.67 38.39
N LYS A 253 30.15 34.73 38.46
CA LYS A 253 31.22 35.09 37.52
C LYS A 253 32.36 34.07 37.49
#